data_AF-A0A1A8LA77-F1
#
_entry.id   AF-A0A1A8LA77-F1
#
_cell.length_a   1.000
_cell.length_b   1.000
_cell.length_c   1.000
_cell.angle_alpha   90.00
_cell.angle_beta   90.00
_cell.angle_gamma   90.00
#
_symmetry.space_group_name_H-M   'P 1'
#
loop_
_entity.id
_entity.type
_entity.pdbx_description
1 polymer ?
#
loop_
_entity_poly.entity_id
_entity_poly.type
_entity_poly.pdbx_seq_one_letter_code
_entity_poly.pdbx_strand_id
1 'polypeptide(L)'
;EREQERVKSAGFWIIHPYSDFRFYWDLTMLLLMVGNLIIIPVGITFFKDEHTPPWIVFNVVSDTFFLMDLVLNFRTGIVKEDNTEIILDPHQIKVKYLKSWFVVDFVSSIPVDYIFLIVETRIDSDFYKTARALRIVRFTKILSLLRLLRLSRLIRYIHQWEEVFHMTYDLAS
;
A
#
# COMPACT_ATOMS: atom_id res chain seq x y z
N GLU A 1 19.28 -22.67 9.86
CA GLU A 1 20.64 -22.08 9.88
C GLU A 1 21.09 -21.60 8.49
N ARG A 2 21.21 -22.48 7.48
CA ARG A 2 21.60 -22.08 6.10
C ARG A 2 20.77 -20.94 5.49
N GLU A 3 19.44 -20.94 5.69
CA GLU A 3 18.58 -19.87 5.16
C GLU A 3 18.76 -18.53 5.89
N GLN A 4 19.03 -18.57 7.20
CA GLN A 4 19.32 -17.35 7.96
C GLN A 4 20.67 -16.74 7.54
N GLU A 5 21.66 -17.56 7.19
CA GLU A 5 22.94 -17.10 6.62
C GLU A 5 22.76 -16.51 5.22
N ARG A 6 21.84 -17.06 4.42
CA ARG A 6 21.48 -16.53 3.11
C ARG A 6 20.81 -15.16 3.22
N VAL A 7 19.91 -14.98 4.19
CA VAL A 7 19.30 -13.67 4.50
C VAL A 7 20.34 -12.66 4.96
N LYS A 8 21.27 -13.06 5.85
CA LYS A 8 22.36 -12.19 6.34
C LYS A 8 23.33 -11.77 5.23
N SER A 9 23.52 -12.61 4.21
CA SER A 9 24.43 -12.33 3.08
C SER A 9 23.76 -11.62 1.91
N ALA A 10 22.41 -11.59 1.84
CA ALA A 10 21.65 -10.98 0.75
C ALA A 10 21.73 -9.44 0.68
N GLY A 11 22.22 -8.79 1.73
CA GLY A 11 22.49 -7.35 1.76
C GLY A 11 21.87 -6.63 2.96
N PHE A 12 22.04 -5.31 2.99
CA PHE A 12 21.55 -4.46 4.06
C PHE A 12 20.01 -4.41 4.09
N TRP A 13 19.42 -4.84 5.21
CA TRP A 13 17.99 -4.72 5.53
C TRP A 13 17.04 -5.41 4.53
N ILE A 14 17.38 -6.64 4.10
CA ILE A 14 16.46 -7.50 3.35
C ILE A 14 15.50 -8.21 4.30
N ILE A 15 14.22 -8.17 3.97
CA ILE A 15 13.14 -8.80 4.74
C ILE A 15 12.81 -10.12 4.08
N HIS A 16 12.90 -11.20 4.85
CA HIS A 16 12.46 -12.51 4.39
C HIS A 16 10.92 -12.53 4.35
N PRO A 17 10.28 -13.04 3.27
CA PRO A 17 8.83 -13.04 3.14
C PRO A 17 8.12 -13.82 4.27
N TYR A 18 8.74 -14.89 4.76
CA TYR A 18 8.24 -15.69 5.89
C TYR A 18 8.81 -15.26 7.25
N SER A 19 9.27 -14.01 7.40
CA SER A 19 9.72 -13.51 8.70
C SER A 19 8.54 -13.06 9.57
N ASP A 20 8.69 -13.18 10.89
CA ASP A 20 7.70 -12.68 11.86
C ASP A 20 7.41 -11.19 11.64
N PHE A 21 8.44 -10.39 11.34
CA PHE A 21 8.26 -8.97 11.03
C PHE A 21 7.31 -8.76 9.84
N ARG A 22 7.54 -9.48 8.74
CA ARG A 22 6.69 -9.36 7.54
C ARG A 22 5.26 -9.78 7.83
N PHE A 23 5.09 -10.87 8.58
CA PHE A 23 3.78 -11.35 9.01
C PHE A 23 2.99 -10.30 9.81
N TYR A 24 3.58 -9.74 10.88
CA TYR A 24 2.90 -8.72 11.69
C TYR A 24 2.69 -7.41 10.92
N TRP A 25 3.60 -7.06 10.02
CA TRP A 25 3.44 -5.92 9.13
C TRP A 25 2.23 -6.10 8.20
N ASP A 26 2.14 -7.24 7.51
CA ASP A 26 1.03 -7.55 6.60
C ASP A 26 -0.30 -7.61 7.36
N LEU A 27 -0.32 -8.14 8.59
CA LEU A 27 -1.50 -8.11 9.46
C LEU A 27 -1.92 -6.68 9.80
N THR A 28 -0.97 -5.80 10.13
CA THR A 28 -1.24 -4.38 10.41
C THR A 28 -1.79 -3.67 9.16
N MET A 29 -1.18 -3.92 8.00
CA MET A 29 -1.64 -3.37 6.72
C MET A 29 -3.04 -3.86 6.35
N LEU A 30 -3.36 -5.12 6.61
CA LEU A 30 -4.69 -5.68 6.40
C LEU A 30 -5.74 -4.97 7.24
N LEU A 31 -5.48 -4.82 8.55
CA LEU A 31 -6.39 -4.10 9.47
C LEU A 31 -6.59 -2.64 9.02
N LEU A 32 -5.50 -1.97 8.64
CA LEU A 32 -5.55 -0.61 8.13
C LEU A 32 -6.36 -0.52 6.83
N MET A 33 -6.19 -1.47 5.90
CA MET A 33 -6.96 -1.52 4.66
C MET A 33 -8.45 -1.72 4.91
N VAL A 34 -8.83 -2.65 5.78
CA VAL A 34 -10.23 -2.88 6.15
C VAL A 34 -10.82 -1.62 6.79
N GLY A 35 -10.08 -0.98 7.70
CA GLY A 35 -10.47 0.29 8.30
C GLY A 35 -10.72 1.39 7.26
N ASN A 36 -9.80 1.55 6.30
CA ASN A 36 -9.95 2.52 5.21
C ASN A 36 -11.15 2.20 4.30
N LEU A 37 -11.38 0.92 3.99
CA LEU A 37 -12.48 0.49 3.12
C LEU A 37 -13.85 0.85 3.72
N ILE A 38 -13.96 0.87 5.05
CA ILE A 38 -15.19 1.25 5.77
C ILE A 38 -15.26 2.76 5.99
N ILE A 39 -14.18 3.36 6.50
CA ILE A 39 -14.14 4.76 6.93
C ILE A 39 -14.19 5.71 5.74
N ILE A 40 -13.52 5.41 4.62
CA ILE A 40 -13.46 6.32 3.45
C ILE A 40 -14.84 6.54 2.82
N PRO A 41 -15.63 5.50 2.46
CA PRO A 41 -16.95 5.70 1.88
C PRO A 41 -17.91 6.41 2.83
N VAL A 42 -17.91 6.04 4.12
CA VAL A 42 -18.73 6.71 5.14
C VAL A 42 -18.32 8.18 5.29
N GLY A 43 -17.00 8.40 5.32
CA GLY A 43 -16.28 9.64 5.10
C GLY A 43 -16.93 10.62 4.13
N ILE A 44 -16.83 10.23 2.87
CA ILE A 44 -17.20 11.04 1.69
C ILE A 44 -18.72 11.24 1.60
N THR A 45 -19.52 10.28 2.09
CA THR A 45 -20.98 10.30 1.92
C THR A 45 -21.73 10.99 3.06
N PHE A 46 -21.30 10.80 4.31
CA PHE A 46 -22.04 11.26 5.48
C PHE A 46 -21.41 12.47 6.19
N PHE A 47 -20.08 12.68 6.11
CA PHE A 47 -19.48 13.87 6.72
C PHE A 47 -19.52 15.05 5.74
N LYS A 48 -20.20 16.13 6.16
CA LYS A 48 -20.28 17.37 5.38
C LYS A 48 -18.96 18.16 5.39
N ASP A 49 -18.16 18.01 6.44
CA ASP A 49 -16.84 18.64 6.58
C ASP A 49 -15.73 17.59 6.59
N GLU A 50 -15.19 17.31 5.41
CA GLU A 50 -14.03 16.44 5.19
C GLU A 50 -12.70 17.11 5.65
N HIS A 51 -12.74 18.29 6.26
CA HIS A 51 -11.56 19.05 6.70
C HIS A 51 -11.37 19.07 8.21
N THR A 52 -12.08 18.21 8.95
CA THR A 52 -11.90 18.12 10.40
C THR A 52 -10.50 17.57 10.75
N PRO A 53 -9.84 18.07 11.82
CA PRO A 53 -8.51 17.59 12.21
C PRO A 53 -8.40 16.06 12.38
N PRO A 54 -9.37 15.35 13.00
CA PRO A 54 -9.29 13.88 13.12
C PRO A 54 -9.31 13.15 11.76
N TRP A 55 -10.10 13.64 10.81
CA TRP A 55 -10.16 13.07 9.47
C TRP A 55 -8.84 13.23 8.72
N ILE A 56 -8.23 14.41 8.81
CA ILE A 56 -6.93 14.68 8.19
C ILE A 56 -5.84 13.81 8.81
N VAL A 57 -5.79 13.73 10.15
CA VAL A 57 -4.82 12.89 10.86
C VAL A 57 -4.96 11.43 10.45
N PHE A 58 -6.19 10.90 10.41
CA PHE A 58 -6.44 9.53 9.99
C PHE A 58 -5.90 9.25 8.57
N ASN A 59 -6.23 10.12 7.61
CA ASN A 59 -5.78 9.97 6.23
C ASN A 59 -4.26 10.05 6.10
N VAL A 60 -3.63 11.05 6.71
CA VAL A 60 -2.18 11.25 6.64
C VAL A 60 -1.43 10.08 7.27
N VAL A 61 -1.86 9.62 8.45
CA VAL A 61 -1.27 8.44 9.10
C VAL A 61 -1.44 7.23 8.20
N SER A 62 -2.65 6.98 7.70
CA SER A 62 -2.89 5.83 6.84
C SER A 62 -2.04 5.85 5.56
N ASP A 63 -1.99 6.98 4.86
CA ASP A 63 -1.23 7.12 3.62
C ASP A 63 0.28 6.98 3.90
N THR A 64 0.76 7.41 5.06
CA THR A 64 2.15 7.18 5.51
C THR A 64 2.45 5.69 5.64
N PHE A 65 1.57 4.90 6.26
CA PHE A 65 1.72 3.44 6.33
C PHE A 65 1.75 2.78 4.95
N PHE A 66 0.88 3.20 4.02
CA PHE A 66 0.89 2.69 2.65
C PHE A 66 2.13 3.07 1.84
N LEU A 67 2.74 4.22 2.12
CA LEU A 67 4.02 4.61 1.54
C LEU A 67 5.18 3.81 2.16
N MET A 68 5.15 3.56 3.47
CA MET A 68 6.13 2.69 4.13
C MET A 68 6.05 1.27 3.57
N ASP A 69 4.85 0.71 3.41
CA ASP A 69 4.64 -0.61 2.79
C ASP A 69 5.22 -0.68 1.38
N LEU A 70 4.99 0.35 0.55
CA LEU A 70 5.59 0.45 -0.78
C LEU A 70 7.12 0.36 -0.73
N VAL A 71 7.76 1.05 0.21
CA VAL A 71 9.22 1.00 0.40
C VAL A 71 9.68 -0.37 0.89
N LEU A 72 8.95 -0.98 1.83
CA LEU A 72 9.26 -2.32 2.35
C LEU A 72 9.10 -3.40 1.28
N ASN A 73 8.19 -3.24 0.31
CA ASN A 73 8.04 -4.17 -0.81
C ASN A 73 9.28 -4.22 -1.71
N PHE A 74 10.09 -3.14 -1.79
CA PHE A 74 11.39 -3.17 -2.47
C PHE A 74 12.47 -3.96 -1.70
N ARG A 75 12.24 -4.25 -0.42
CA ARG A 75 13.16 -4.96 0.46
C ARG A 75 12.69 -6.34 0.85
N THR A 76 11.48 -6.71 0.46
CA THR A 76 10.89 -8.01 0.78
C THR A 76 11.23 -9.01 -0.31
N GLY A 77 11.73 -10.18 0.09
CA GLY A 77 12.04 -11.26 -0.83
C GLY A 77 10.81 -11.74 -1.60
N ILE A 78 11.03 -12.18 -2.84
CA ILE A 78 9.94 -12.66 -3.72
C ILE A 78 10.05 -14.17 -3.82
N VAL A 79 8.96 -14.87 -3.48
CA VAL A 79 8.83 -16.32 -3.68
C VAL A 79 8.58 -16.58 -5.17
N LYS A 80 9.27 -17.56 -5.76
CA LYS A 80 8.99 -18.00 -7.14
C LYS A 80 7.71 -18.83 -7.17
N GLU A 81 7.05 -18.88 -8.34
CA GLU A 81 5.78 -19.61 -8.54
C GLU A 81 5.87 -21.11 -8.26
N ASP A 82 7.07 -21.68 -8.30
CA ASP A 82 7.31 -23.09 -7.98
C ASP A 82 7.53 -23.35 -6.47
N ASN A 83 7.48 -22.31 -5.62
CA ASN A 83 7.80 -22.35 -4.19
C ASN A 83 9.17 -22.97 -3.84
N THR A 84 10.04 -23.17 -4.83
CA THR A 84 11.33 -23.85 -4.60
C THR A 84 12.42 -22.90 -4.15
N GLU A 85 12.33 -21.61 -4.54
CA GLU A 85 13.34 -20.61 -4.24
C GLU A 85 12.76 -19.24 -3.90
N ILE A 86 13.39 -18.59 -2.91
CA ILE A 86 13.09 -17.21 -2.52
C ILE A 86 14.21 -16.31 -3.05
N ILE A 87 13.83 -15.32 -3.85
CA ILE A 87 14.75 -14.30 -4.36
C ILE A 87 14.99 -13.26 -3.28
N LEU A 88 16.22 -13.21 -2.76
CA LEU A 88 16.64 -12.24 -1.74
C LEU A 88 17.56 -11.14 -2.29
N ASP A 89 18.01 -11.24 -3.55
CA ASP A 89 18.86 -10.24 -4.18
C ASP A 89 18.08 -8.91 -4.39
N PRO A 90 18.50 -7.79 -3.77
CA PRO A 90 17.81 -6.51 -3.86
C PRO A 90 17.66 -5.99 -5.30
N HIS A 91 18.63 -6.27 -6.18
CA HIS A 91 18.53 -5.82 -7.56
C HIS A 91 17.42 -6.55 -8.31
N GLN A 92 17.34 -7.88 -8.15
CA GLN A 92 16.29 -8.69 -8.74
C GLN A 92 14.91 -8.38 -8.16
N ILE A 93 14.80 -8.19 -6.83
CA ILE A 93 13.56 -7.77 -6.16
C ILE A 93 13.06 -6.47 -6.78
N LYS A 94 13.93 -5.46 -6.86
CA LYS A 94 13.59 -4.15 -7.44
C LYS A 94 13.09 -4.26 -8.87
N VAL A 95 13.82 -4.96 -9.75
CA VAL A 95 13.44 -5.07 -11.16
C VAL A 95 12.12 -5.83 -11.33
N LYS A 96 11.91 -6.93 -10.61
CA LYS A 96 10.67 -7.72 -10.68
C LYS A 96 9.48 -6.94 -10.13
N TYR A 97 9.66 -6.21 -9.02
CA TYR A 97 8.61 -5.39 -8.44
C TYR A 97 8.22 -4.19 -9.34
N LEU A 98 9.22 -3.50 -9.91
CA LEU A 98 8.98 -2.39 -10.85
C LEU A 98 8.21 -2.80 -12.10
N LYS A 99 8.45 -4.02 -12.62
CA LYS A 99 7.79 -4.54 -13.82
C LYS A 99 6.36 -5.07 -13.59
N SER A 100 5.98 -5.32 -12.35
CA SER A 100 4.70 -5.98 -12.01
C SER A 100 3.75 -5.02 -11.29
N TRP A 101 3.94 -4.85 -9.98
CA TRP A 101 2.94 -4.25 -9.10
C TRP A 101 3.23 -2.81 -8.70
N PHE A 102 4.47 -2.35 -8.91
CA PHE A 102 4.90 -1.02 -8.45
C PHE A 102 3.96 0.10 -8.90
N VAL A 103 3.51 0.12 -10.16
CA VAL A 103 2.68 1.22 -10.66
C VAL A 103 1.34 1.28 -9.92
N VAL A 104 0.69 0.14 -9.72
CA VAL A 104 -0.59 0.04 -9.00
C VAL A 104 -0.38 0.41 -7.53
N ASP A 105 0.68 -0.08 -6.91
CA ASP A 105 0.98 0.21 -5.51
C ASP A 105 1.35 1.69 -5.30
N PHE A 106 2.15 2.28 -6.18
CA PHE A 106 2.54 3.68 -6.12
C PHE A 106 1.33 4.61 -6.28
N VAL A 107 0.51 4.39 -7.31
CA VAL A 107 -0.68 5.21 -7.58
C VAL A 107 -1.69 5.11 -6.43
N SER A 108 -1.81 3.95 -5.80
CA SER A 108 -2.73 3.73 -4.68
C SER A 108 -2.19 4.21 -3.32
N SER A 109 -0.87 4.37 -3.17
CA SER A 109 -0.24 4.90 -1.95
C SER A 109 -0.10 6.42 -1.93
N ILE A 110 -0.19 7.11 -3.07
CA ILE A 110 -0.04 8.57 -3.11
C ILE A 110 -1.30 9.28 -2.60
N PRO A 111 -1.16 10.28 -1.71
CA PRO A 111 -2.25 11.14 -1.25
C PRO A 111 -2.60 12.19 -2.32
N VAL A 112 -3.16 11.76 -3.45
CA VAL A 112 -3.42 12.62 -4.63
C VAL A 112 -4.33 13.81 -4.28
N ASP A 113 -5.30 13.58 -3.38
CA ASP A 113 -6.26 14.59 -2.94
C ASP A 113 -5.58 15.78 -2.23
N TYR A 114 -4.57 15.48 -1.39
CA TYR A 114 -3.81 16.50 -0.66
C TYR A 114 -2.83 17.24 -1.55
N ILE A 115 -2.15 16.54 -2.46
CA ILE A 115 -1.29 17.18 -3.46
C ILE A 115 -2.11 18.17 -4.27
N PHE A 116 -3.30 17.75 -4.69
CA PHE A 116 -4.18 18.61 -5.45
C PHE A 116 -4.67 19.80 -4.63
N LEU A 117 -5.13 19.61 -3.39
CA LEU A 117 -5.52 20.70 -2.47
C LEU A 117 -4.40 21.73 -2.26
N ILE A 118 -3.16 21.28 -2.10
CA ILE A 118 -2.00 22.17 -1.93
C ILE A 118 -1.75 22.96 -3.22
N VAL A 119 -1.80 22.31 -4.38
CA VAL A 119 -1.68 22.98 -5.69
C VAL A 119 -2.82 23.98 -5.89
N GLU A 120 -4.04 23.61 -5.52
CA GLU A 120 -5.22 24.46 -5.59
C GLU A 120 -5.09 25.68 -4.68
N THR A 121 -4.57 25.52 -3.46
CA THR A 121 -4.38 26.62 -2.50
C THR A 121 -3.28 27.59 -2.95
N ARG A 122 -2.33 27.12 -3.77
CA ARG A 122 -1.24 27.93 -4.34
C ARG A 122 -1.65 28.67 -5.62
N ILE A 123 -2.69 28.22 -6.31
CA ILE A 123 -3.20 28.83 -7.54
C ILE A 123 -4.28 29.85 -7.17
N ASP A 124 -4.22 31.02 -7.81
CA ASP A 124 -4.95 32.22 -7.42
C ASP A 124 -6.47 32.03 -7.23
N SER A 125 -7.02 32.72 -6.22
CA SER A 125 -8.40 32.55 -5.73
C SER A 125 -9.49 32.85 -6.77
N ASP A 126 -9.17 33.59 -7.84
CA ASP A 126 -10.10 33.88 -8.93
C ASP A 126 -10.42 32.66 -9.82
N PHE A 127 -9.56 31.63 -9.81
CA PHE A 127 -9.80 30.41 -10.58
C PHE A 127 -11.00 29.61 -10.02
N TYR A 128 -11.25 29.69 -8.71
CA TYR A 128 -12.29 28.95 -8.00
C TYR A 128 -13.72 29.37 -8.35
N LYS A 129 -13.90 30.61 -8.82
CA LYS A 129 -15.22 31.13 -9.19
C LYS A 129 -15.73 30.59 -10.54
N THR A 130 -14.89 29.88 -11.29
CA THR A 130 -15.27 29.31 -12.59
C THR A 130 -15.76 27.88 -12.48
N ALA A 131 -16.66 27.47 -13.38
CA ALA A 131 -17.12 26.08 -13.52
C ALA A 131 -15.99 25.04 -13.70
N ARG A 132 -14.77 25.51 -13.99
CA ARG A 132 -13.55 24.71 -14.08
C ARG A 132 -13.08 24.21 -12.71
N ALA A 133 -13.21 25.00 -11.65
CA ALA A 133 -12.84 24.59 -10.29
C ALA A 133 -13.79 23.52 -9.73
N LEU A 134 -15.10 23.65 -9.94
CA LEU A 134 -16.05 22.59 -9.58
C LEU A 134 -15.76 21.26 -10.29
N ARG A 135 -15.30 21.31 -11.55
CA ARG A 135 -14.91 20.11 -12.30
C ARG A 135 -13.65 19.47 -11.74
N ILE A 136 -12.72 20.29 -11.28
CA ILE A 136 -11.47 19.90 -10.64
C ILE A 136 -11.71 19.25 -9.27
N VAL A 137 -12.55 19.84 -8.42
CA VAL A 137 -12.96 19.26 -7.12
C VAL A 137 -13.67 17.92 -7.29
N ARG A 138 -14.44 17.73 -8.38
CA ARG A 138 -15.01 16.42 -8.71
C ARG A 138 -13.94 15.43 -9.17
N PHE A 139 -12.90 15.91 -9.86
CA PHE A 139 -11.81 15.07 -10.34
C PHE A 139 -10.92 14.57 -9.19
N THR A 140 -10.65 15.40 -8.18
CA THR A 140 -9.94 14.95 -6.97
C THR A 140 -10.72 13.87 -6.23
N LYS A 141 -12.05 14.00 -6.11
CA LYS A 141 -12.90 12.94 -5.55
C LYS A 141 -12.87 11.62 -6.35
N ILE A 142 -12.61 11.66 -7.65
CA ILE A 142 -12.41 10.44 -8.45
C ILE A 142 -11.02 9.86 -8.22
N LEU A 143 -10.00 10.71 -8.06
CA LEU A 143 -8.63 10.28 -7.77
C LEU A 143 -8.50 9.67 -6.36
N SER A 144 -9.30 10.11 -5.39
CA SER A 144 -9.36 9.48 -4.07
C SER A 144 -9.84 8.01 -4.14
N LEU A 145 -10.60 7.65 -5.18
CA LEU A 145 -11.01 6.26 -5.44
C LEU A 145 -9.84 5.37 -5.90
N LEU A 146 -8.70 5.93 -6.31
CA LEU A 146 -7.49 5.15 -6.59
C LEU A 146 -7.00 4.39 -5.35
N ARG A 147 -7.39 4.84 -4.15
CA ARG A 147 -7.17 4.10 -2.91
C ARG A 147 -7.89 2.74 -2.89
N LEU A 148 -8.94 2.54 -3.68
CA LEU A 148 -9.59 1.23 -3.83
C LEU A 148 -8.71 0.21 -4.55
N LEU A 149 -7.73 0.65 -5.35
CA LEU A 149 -6.74 -0.25 -5.95
C LEU A 149 -5.89 -0.97 -4.90
N ARG A 150 -5.87 -0.48 -3.65
CA ARG A 150 -5.28 -1.19 -2.52
C ARG A 150 -5.91 -2.57 -2.33
N LEU A 151 -7.17 -2.80 -2.71
CA LEU A 151 -7.81 -4.12 -2.66
C LEU A 151 -7.05 -5.18 -3.46
N SER A 152 -6.33 -4.80 -4.51
CA SER A 152 -5.44 -5.73 -5.21
C SER A 152 -4.35 -6.30 -4.30
N ARG A 153 -3.89 -5.55 -3.29
CA ARG A 153 -2.94 -6.01 -2.27
C ARG A 153 -3.58 -7.01 -1.31
N LEU A 154 -4.86 -6.84 -0.98
CA LEU A 154 -5.58 -7.75 -0.10
C LEU A 154 -5.62 -9.15 -0.69
N ILE A 155 -5.91 -9.26 -1.99
CA ILE A 155 -5.91 -10.54 -2.70
C ILE A 155 -4.53 -11.19 -2.63
N ARG A 156 -3.46 -10.40 -2.85
CA ARG A 156 -2.08 -10.92 -2.79
C ARG A 156 -1.69 -11.38 -1.39
N TYR A 157 -2.02 -10.60 -0.36
CA TYR A 157 -1.75 -10.99 1.01
C TYR A 157 -2.53 -12.25 1.37
N ILE A 158 -3.83 -12.33 1.06
CA ILE A 158 -4.61 -13.55 1.32
C ILE A 158 -3.97 -14.75 0.63
N HIS A 159 -3.56 -14.62 -0.64
CA HIS A 159 -2.96 -15.74 -1.36
C HIS A 159 -1.61 -16.17 -0.77
N GLN A 160 -0.75 -15.22 -0.41
CA GLN A 160 0.52 -15.53 0.27
C GLN A 160 0.30 -16.20 1.62
N TRP A 161 -0.73 -15.79 2.37
CA TRP A 161 -1.06 -16.39 3.65
C TRP A 161 -1.65 -17.79 3.49
N GLU A 162 -2.53 -17.99 2.50
CA GLU A 162 -3.06 -19.30 2.12
C GLU A 162 -1.93 -20.28 1.80
N GLU A 163 -0.95 -19.87 0.99
CA GLU A 163 0.23 -20.67 0.69
C GLU A 163 1.05 -21.04 1.95
N VAL A 164 1.24 -20.09 2.86
CA VAL A 164 1.95 -20.33 4.13
C VAL A 164 1.19 -21.33 5.01
N PHE A 165 -0.13 -21.19 5.13
CA PHE A 165 -0.95 -22.13 5.89
C PHE A 165 -0.90 -23.54 5.29
N HIS A 166 -1.04 -23.67 3.97
CA HIS A 166 -0.95 -24.97 3.30
C HIS A 166 0.37 -25.68 3.58
N MET A 167 1.50 -24.96 3.49
CA MET A 167 2.81 -25.54 3.83
C MET A 167 2.89 -26.03 5.28
N THR A 168 2.31 -25.29 6.23
CA THR A 168 2.29 -25.75 7.64
C THR A 168 1.39 -26.96 7.87
N TYR A 169 0.29 -27.09 7.13
CA TYR A 169 -0.59 -28.26 7.24
C TYR A 169 0.05 -29.52 6.64
N ASP A 170 0.68 -29.41 5.47
CA ASP A 170 1.39 -30.52 4.83
C ASP A 170 2.56 -31.05 5.66
N LEU A 171 3.22 -30.18 6.44
CA LEU A 171 4.29 -30.57 7.37
C LEU A 171 3.77 -31.23 8.66
N ALA A 172 2.50 -31.03 9.00
CA ALA A 172 1.87 -31.54 10.21
C ALA A 172 1.10 -32.86 9.98
N SER A 173 0.84 -33.24 8.73
CA SER A 173 0.21 -34.50 8.31
C SER A 173 1.24 -35.59 8.00
#